data_AF-A0A2V8K8Z9-F1
#
_entry.id   AF-A0A2V8K8Z9-F1
#
_cell.length_a   1.000
_cell.length_b   1.000
_cell.length_c   1.000
_cell.angle_alpha   90.00
_cell.angle_beta   90.00
_cell.angle_gamma   90.00
#
_symmetry.space_group_name_H-M   'P 1'
#
loop_
_entity.id
_entity.type
_entity.pdbx_description
1 polymer ?
#
loop_
_entity_poly.entity_id
_entity_poly.type
_entity_poly.pdbx_seq_one_letter_code
_entity_poly.pdbx_strand_id
1 'polypeptide(L)' 'MSKQSAQKRKIVDCRLYPSEKNCSLAISGTEEEVLAVAIRHAVNEHGHKDTPELRQQLKDE' A
#
# COMPACT_ATOMS: atom_id res chain seq x y z
N MET A 1 27.04 4.25 10.96
CA MET A 1 25.64 4.06 10.50
C MET A 1 25.67 3.02 9.39
N SER A 2 25.40 1.76 9.71
CA SER A 2 25.40 0.68 8.74
C SER A 2 24.36 0.99 7.67
N LYS A 3 24.80 1.18 6.43
CA LYS A 3 23.90 1.32 5.29
C LYS A 3 23.12 0.02 5.18
N GLN A 4 21.87 0.02 5.63
CA GLN A 4 20.93 -1.05 5.32
C GLN A 4 20.97 -1.26 3.81
N SER A 5 21.10 -2.52 3.38
CA SER A 5 20.95 -2.94 1.99
C SER A 5 19.77 -2.19 1.37
N ALA A 6 19.96 -1.64 0.16
CA ALA A 6 18.96 -0.81 -0.49
C ALA A 6 17.66 -1.62 -0.71
N GLN A 7 16.76 -1.59 0.27
CA GLN A 7 15.44 -2.18 0.14
C GLN A 7 14.64 -1.35 -0.86
N LYS A 8 13.90 -2.04 -1.73
CA LYS A 8 13.05 -1.41 -2.74
C LYS A 8 12.08 -0.45 -2.05
N ARG A 9 12.16 0.83 -2.43
CA ARG A 9 11.23 1.87 -1.98
C ARG A 9 9.92 1.72 -2.75
N LYS A 10 8.80 1.96 -2.09
CA LYS A 10 7.47 1.88 -2.69
C LYS A 10 6.59 3.01 -2.17
N ILE A 11 5.62 3.40 -2.98
CA ILE A 11 4.55 4.31 -2.61
C ILE A 11 3.25 3.66 -3.04
N VAL A 12 2.24 3.70 -2.18
CA VAL A 12 0.85 3.40 -2.55
C VAL A 12 0.05 4.68 -2.31
N ASP A 13 -0.56 5.20 -3.35
CA ASP A 13 -1.27 6.48 -3.31
C ASP A 13 -2.77 6.26 -3.57
N CYS A 14 -3.56 6.32 -2.50
CA CYS A 14 -5.00 6.09 -2.58
C CYS A 14 -5.73 7.15 -3.42
N ARG A 15 -5.10 8.31 -3.67
CA ARG A 15 -5.68 9.39 -4.49
C ARG A 15 -5.79 9.02 -5.96
N LEU A 16 -5.00 8.04 -6.41
CA LEU A 16 -5.01 7.56 -7.79
C LEU A 16 -6.20 6.64 -8.08
N TYR A 17 -6.93 6.23 -7.05
CA TYR A 17 -8.06 5.31 -7.17
C TYR A 17 -9.37 6.04 -6.91
N PRO A 18 -10.33 5.96 -7.85
CA PRO A 18 -11.66 6.50 -7.60
C PRO A 18 -12.30 5.71 -6.44
N SER A 19 -12.61 6.40 -5.35
CA SER A 19 -13.27 5.81 -4.19
C SER A 19 -14.30 6.78 -3.63
N GLU A 20 -15.45 6.25 -3.19
CA GLU A 20 -16.52 7.02 -2.52
C GLU A 20 -15.99 7.78 -1.28
N LYS A 21 -14.94 7.25 -0.65
CA LYS A 21 -14.30 7.87 0.53
C LYS A 21 -13.44 9.09 0.22
N ASN A 22 -13.15 9.41 -1.05
CA ASN A 22 -12.25 10.50 -1.46
C ASN A 22 -10.92 10.47 -0.65
N CYS A 23 -10.32 9.28 -0.53
CA CYS A 23 -9.16 9.08 0.32
C CYS A 23 -7.97 9.90 -0.18
N SER A 24 -7.37 10.69 0.73
CA SER A 24 -6.21 11.54 0.44
C SER A 24 -4.88 10.93 0.88
N LEU A 25 -4.89 9.69 1.37
CA LEU A 25 -3.74 9.04 1.97
C LEU A 25 -2.75 8.57 0.90
N ALA A 26 -1.46 8.85 1.14
CA ALA A 26 -0.34 8.24 0.42
C ALA A 26 0.63 7.63 1.42
N ILE A 27 1.02 6.38 1.21
CA ILE A 27 1.89 5.60 2.10
C ILE A 27 3.21 5.40 1.39
N SER A 28 4.32 5.75 2.03
CA SER A 28 5.66 5.61 1.44
C SER A 28 6.64 4.98 2.44
N GLY A 29 7.54 4.13 1.94
CA GLY A 29 8.40 3.32 2.80
C GLY A 29 9.17 2.26 2.03
N THR A 30 9.63 1.24 2.74
CA THR A 30 10.10 -0.01 2.12
C THR A 30 8.90 -0.78 1.56
N GLU A 31 9.10 -1.63 0.56
CA GLU A 31 8.02 -2.44 -0.03
C GLU A 31 7.25 -3.24 1.03
N GLU A 32 7.96 -3.84 2.00
CA GLU A 32 7.35 -4.65 3.05
C GLU A 32 6.46 -3.81 3.98
N GLU A 33 6.94 -2.65 4.44
CA GLU A 33 6.18 -1.73 5.29
C GLU A 33 4.95 -1.20 4.56
N VAL A 34 5.13 -0.74 3.32
CA VAL A 34 4.07 -0.13 2.52
C VAL A 34 2.97 -1.14 2.23
N LEU A 35 3.32 -2.36 1.83
CA LEU A 35 2.32 -3.40 1.56
C LEU A 35 1.50 -3.76 2.79
N ALA A 36 2.15 -3.95 3.94
CA ALA A 36 1.46 -4.29 5.17
C ALA A 36 0.42 -3.23 5.57
N VAL A 37 0.78 -1.94 5.45
CA VAL A 37 -0.11 -0.82 5.79
C VAL A 37 -1.19 -0.62 4.71
N ALA A 38 -0.83 -0.72 3.43
CA ALA A 38 -1.75 -0.53 2.32
C ALA A 38 -2.86 -1.59 2.31
N ILE A 39 -2.54 -2.87 2.56
CA ILE A 39 -3.55 -3.94 2.67
C ILE A 39 -4.51 -3.63 3.83
N ARG A 40 -3.97 -3.26 5.00
CA ARG A 40 -4.80 -2.93 6.16
C ARG A 40 -5.74 -1.76 5.88
N HIS A 41 -5.25 -0.73 5.18
CA HIS A 41 -6.04 0.43 4.79
C HIS A 41 -7.13 0.03 3.78
N ALA A 42 -6.78 -0.71 2.73
CA ALA A 42 -7.73 -1.21 1.74
C ALA A 42 -8.86 -2.04 2.38
N VAL A 43 -8.54 -2.89 3.36
CA VAL A 43 -9.55 -3.73 4.04
C VAL A 43 -10.42 -2.92 5.00
N ASN A 44 -9.82 -2.14 5.91
CA ASN A 44 -10.58 -1.49 6.98
C ASN A 44 -11.24 -0.18 6.53
N GLU A 45 -10.59 0.58 5.65
CA GLU A 45 -11.11 1.86 5.19
C GLU A 45 -11.92 1.71 3.91
N HIS A 46 -11.57 0.79 3.02
CA HIS A 46 -12.27 0.63 1.73
C HIS A 46 -13.09 -0.66 1.62
N GLY A 47 -13.11 -1.50 2.66
CA GLY A 47 -13.94 -2.71 2.70
C GLY A 47 -13.48 -3.80 1.73
N HIS A 48 -12.28 -3.68 1.16
CA HIS A 48 -11.73 -4.73 0.32
C HIS A 48 -11.51 -6.01 1.13
N LYS A 49 -11.53 -7.15 0.45
CA LYS A 49 -11.17 -8.42 1.07
C LYS A 49 -9.66 -8.61 0.98
N ASP A 50 -9.06 -9.10 2.06
CA ASP A 50 -7.65 -9.48 2.07
C ASP A 50 -7.46 -10.78 1.26
N THR A 51 -7.28 -10.63 -0.05
CA THR A 51 -7.07 -11.74 -0.98
C THR A 51 -5.66 -11.72 -1.57
N PRO A 52 -5.13 -12.87 -2.02
CA PRO A 52 -3.86 -12.92 -2.73
C PRO A 52 -3.80 -11.97 -3.94
N GLU A 53 -4.91 -11.83 -4.65
CA GLU A 53 -5.04 -10.91 -5.79
C GLU A 53 -4.89 -9.44 -5.37
N LEU A 54 -5.52 -9.01 -4.27
CA LEU A 54 -5.35 -7.64 -3.74
C LEU A 54 -3.90 -7.39 -3.34
N ARG A 55 -3.27 -8.35 -2.67
CA ARG A 55 -1.87 -8.26 -2.24
C ARG A 55 -0.93 -8.15 -3.43
N GLN A 56 -1.20 -8.92 -4.50
CA GLN A 56 -0.41 -8.89 -5.71
C GLN A 56 -0.60 -7.58 -6.49
N GLN A 57 -1.85 -7.09 -6.61
CA GLN A 57 -2.14 -5.79 -7.24
C GLN A 57 -1.40 -4.65 -6.53
N LEU A 58 -1.49 -4.58 -5.20
CA LEU A 58 -0.77 -3.58 -4.41
C LEU A 58 0.75 -3.71 -4.54
N LYS A 59 1.28 -4.91 -4.81
CA LYS A 59 2.72 -5.15 -5.01
C LYS A 59 3.21 -4.72 -6.39
N ASP A 60 2.40 -4.90 -7.42
CA ASP A 60 2.74 -4.59 -8.81
C ASP A 60 2.59 -3.10 -9.17
N GLU A 61 1.79 -2.36 -8.39
CA GLU A 61 1.69 -0.89 -8.43
C GLU A 61 3.03 -0.15 -8.30
#